data_AF-D5U9M4-F1
#
_entry.id   AF-D5U9M4-F1
#
_cell.length_a   1.000
_cell.length_b   1.000
_cell.length_c   1.000
_cell.angle_alpha   90.00
_cell.angle_beta   90.00
_cell.angle_gamma   90.00
#
_symmetry.space_group_name_H-M   'P 1'
#
loop_
_entity.id
_entity.type
_entity.pdbx_description
1 polymer ?
#
loop_
_entity_poly.entity_id
_entity_poly.type
_entity_poly.pdbx_seq_one_letter_code
_entity_poly.pdbx_strand_id
1 'polypeptide(L)'
;MCKKKKTIRYGSAKVLIGDRFDKLINIGAARSVAVKETITTSDIESDNAGTIATLVTEHKMELTLDSLEINFKNYAEARGGIDNIDSYDGKTEVTKQYIVESDTYKRGEEIKVPFRNADGSEVTITKVEKKNSMGNIRIEESSYEKIGTNGIKITDTKISPSTDTLIITYTRTMPKMVRMATGGKSSTIKPKCIMIVNTNAESKELRIYLPQASIAGGLEFSFPSDKAQDVLVGKLSFSATLAGSQQSGEQLAWYEDEQSVGKDEEEIKDTEEETSDTESEPNVPLTLESDKPNVDIRADGNDTVALTSNADEITHTVEPPDQQFFDVSYEAETKTFTITGKAEGTATLKITAKKAGSEDITKDISINIQAVPEALTLESDKPNVDIRADENDTVVLTSNADEITHTVEPPDQQFFDVSYEAETKTFTITGKAEGTATLKITAKKTGSEDIVKDIEVNINANI
;
A
#
# COMPACT_ATOMS: atom_id res chain seq x y z
N MET A 1 7.66 -21.63 1.20
CA MET A 1 6.19 -21.55 1.27
C MET A 1 5.77 -20.09 1.14
N CYS A 2 4.79 -19.75 0.28
CA CYS A 2 4.23 -18.39 0.19
C CYS A 2 3.43 -18.06 1.46
N LYS A 3 3.83 -17.02 2.21
CA LYS A 3 3.30 -16.70 3.55
C LYS A 3 1.88 -16.09 3.55
N LYS A 4 1.49 -15.34 2.52
CA LYS A 4 0.15 -14.72 2.41
C LYS A 4 -0.38 -14.84 0.98
N LYS A 5 -0.87 -16.02 0.58
CA LYS A 5 -1.37 -16.25 -0.79
C LYS A 5 -2.46 -15.25 -1.22
N LYS A 6 -3.25 -14.74 -0.26
CA LYS A 6 -4.31 -13.75 -0.49
C LYS A 6 -3.81 -12.37 -0.92
N THR A 7 -2.52 -12.05 -0.78
CA THR A 7 -1.94 -10.76 -1.20
C THR A 7 -1.37 -10.79 -2.62
N ILE A 8 -1.49 -11.92 -3.32
CA ILE A 8 -1.07 -12.02 -4.73
C ILE A 8 -2.23 -11.54 -5.61
N ARG A 9 -1.97 -10.46 -6.35
CA ARG A 9 -2.96 -9.82 -7.22
C ARG A 9 -2.80 -10.33 -8.65
N TYR A 10 -3.93 -10.66 -9.26
CA TYR A 10 -4.02 -11.02 -10.67
C TYR A 10 -5.07 -10.13 -11.33
N GLY A 11 -4.92 -9.84 -12.62
CA GLY A 11 -5.97 -9.20 -13.41
C GLY A 11 -5.55 -7.91 -14.09
N SER A 12 -6.50 -7.35 -14.84
CA SER A 12 -6.35 -6.09 -15.57
C SER A 12 -6.52 -4.88 -14.66
N ALA A 13 -5.91 -3.76 -15.03
CA ALA A 13 -6.14 -2.47 -14.40
C ALA A 13 -7.00 -1.60 -15.33
N LYS A 14 -8.10 -1.07 -14.79
CA LYS A 14 -8.91 -0.03 -15.42
C LYS A 14 -8.32 1.33 -15.05
N VAL A 15 -8.15 2.21 -16.04
CA VAL A 15 -7.64 3.56 -15.80
C VAL A 15 -8.77 4.57 -16.05
N LEU A 16 -8.96 5.46 -15.09
CA LEU A 16 -10.02 6.45 -15.05
C LEU A 16 -9.38 7.84 -14.94
N ILE A 17 -9.77 8.80 -15.78
CA ILE A 17 -9.16 10.14 -15.83
C ILE A 17 -10.25 11.21 -15.84
N GLY A 18 -10.06 12.32 -15.15
CA GLY A 18 -11.00 13.44 -15.20
C GLY A 18 -10.51 14.68 -14.46
N ASP A 19 -11.35 15.71 -14.41
CA ASP A 19 -11.06 16.93 -13.65
C ASP A 19 -11.20 16.75 -12.13
N ARG A 20 -11.96 15.74 -11.70
CA ARG A 20 -12.24 15.38 -10.29
C ARG A 20 -12.57 13.89 -10.19
N PHE A 21 -12.38 13.29 -9.01
CA PHE A 21 -12.65 11.87 -8.77
C PHE A 21 -14.13 11.46 -8.94
N ASP A 22 -15.09 12.39 -8.75
CA ASP A 22 -16.52 12.15 -9.03
C ASP A 22 -16.89 12.23 -10.52
N LYS A 23 -15.96 12.70 -11.37
CA LYS A 23 -16.17 12.96 -12.80
C LYS A 23 -15.08 12.32 -13.65
N LEU A 24 -14.73 11.08 -13.34
CA LEU A 24 -13.75 10.34 -14.12
C LEU A 24 -14.41 9.65 -15.32
N ILE A 25 -13.68 9.60 -16.42
CA ILE A 25 -14.02 8.83 -17.62
C ILE A 25 -13.09 7.63 -17.75
N ASN A 26 -13.63 6.51 -18.23
CA ASN A 26 -12.82 5.34 -18.58
C ASN A 26 -12.10 5.59 -19.90
N ILE A 27 -10.76 5.43 -19.89
CA ILE A 27 -9.95 5.63 -21.10
C ILE A 27 -9.98 4.42 -22.05
N GLY A 28 -10.64 3.33 -21.67
CA GLY A 28 -10.85 2.14 -22.49
C GLY A 28 -9.92 0.99 -22.12
N ALA A 29 -9.89 -0.04 -22.96
CA ALA A 29 -8.99 -1.17 -22.80
C ALA A 29 -7.51 -0.74 -22.95
N ALA A 30 -6.68 -1.22 -22.02
CA ALA A 30 -5.24 -1.00 -22.04
C ALA A 30 -4.49 -2.24 -21.58
N ARG A 31 -3.22 -2.34 -21.99
CA ARG A 31 -2.25 -3.31 -21.46
C ARG A 31 -1.03 -2.56 -20.93
N SER A 32 -0.14 -3.31 -20.27
CA SER A 32 1.11 -2.75 -19.73
C SER A 32 0.90 -1.55 -18.80
N VAL A 33 -0.24 -1.50 -18.10
CA VAL A 33 -0.53 -0.42 -17.13
C VAL A 33 0.46 -0.55 -15.99
N ALA A 34 1.29 0.47 -15.79
CA ALA A 34 2.34 0.47 -14.79
C ALA A 34 2.37 1.79 -14.05
N VAL A 35 2.53 1.71 -12.74
CA VAL A 35 2.73 2.84 -11.84
C VAL A 35 4.13 2.73 -11.25
N LYS A 36 4.88 3.83 -11.26
CA LYS A 36 6.25 3.88 -10.75
C LYS A 36 6.43 5.10 -9.87
N GLU A 37 6.90 4.86 -8.65
CA GLU A 37 7.37 5.92 -7.76
C GLU A 37 8.85 6.22 -8.03
N THR A 38 9.20 7.50 -8.02
CA THR A 38 10.59 7.95 -8.07
C THR A 38 10.83 8.96 -6.96
N ILE A 39 11.82 8.68 -6.12
CA ILE A 39 12.29 9.55 -5.03
C ILE A 39 13.74 9.90 -5.34
N THR A 40 14.04 11.20 -5.43
CA THR A 40 15.40 11.71 -5.54
C THR A 40 15.76 12.42 -4.24
N THR A 41 16.95 12.15 -3.72
CA THR A 41 17.47 12.79 -2.50
C THR A 41 18.72 13.60 -2.79
N SER A 42 19.01 14.57 -1.93
CA SER A 42 20.27 15.30 -1.89
C SER A 42 20.79 15.32 -0.46
N ASP A 43 22.07 15.01 -0.30
CA ASP A 43 22.74 15.07 0.99
C ASP A 43 23.29 16.48 1.21
N ILE A 44 23.17 16.96 2.44
CA ILE A 44 23.90 18.12 2.95
C ILE A 44 25.13 17.56 3.64
N GLU A 45 26.29 17.77 3.04
CA GLU A 45 27.57 17.36 3.61
C GLU A 45 28.18 18.49 4.44
N SER A 46 28.78 18.10 5.57
CA SER A 46 29.63 18.95 6.39
C SER A 46 31.09 18.62 6.14
N ASP A 47 31.91 19.65 5.98
CA ASP A 47 33.35 19.56 5.74
C ASP A 47 34.11 18.80 6.85
N ASN A 48 33.53 18.68 8.05
CA ASN A 48 34.18 18.04 9.20
C ASN A 48 33.43 16.83 9.79
N ALA A 49 32.21 16.53 9.32
CA ALA A 49 31.35 15.53 9.95
C ALA A 49 30.63 14.60 8.95
N GLY A 50 30.85 14.77 7.64
CA GLY A 50 30.15 13.99 6.61
C GLY A 50 28.70 14.45 6.42
N THR A 51 27.82 13.58 5.92
CA THR A 51 26.40 13.90 5.69
C THR A 51 25.67 14.24 6.99
N ILE A 52 25.15 15.47 7.08
CA ILE A 52 24.40 15.96 8.26
C ILE A 52 22.89 15.92 8.06
N ALA A 53 22.41 15.88 6.82
CA ALA A 53 20.99 15.70 6.51
C ALA A 53 20.81 15.17 5.08
N THR A 54 19.77 14.38 4.85
CA THR A 54 19.33 13.94 3.51
C THR A 54 17.95 14.54 3.25
N LEU A 55 17.82 15.33 2.18
CA LEU A 55 16.58 15.99 1.78
C LEU A 55 15.98 15.29 0.57
N VAL A 56 14.66 15.08 0.57
CA VAL A 56 13.94 14.69 -0.65
C VAL A 56 13.83 15.92 -1.55
N THR A 57 14.41 15.85 -2.74
CA THR A 57 14.41 16.95 -3.72
C THR A 57 13.38 16.77 -4.81
N GLU A 58 13.00 15.52 -5.11
CA GLU A 58 11.90 15.19 -6.01
C GLU A 58 11.18 13.94 -5.51
N HIS A 59 9.85 14.01 -5.48
CA HIS A 59 8.98 12.86 -5.23
C HIS A 59 7.86 12.86 -6.26
N LYS A 60 7.89 11.91 -7.19
CA LYS A 60 6.94 11.84 -8.31
C LYS A 60 6.40 10.43 -8.51
N MET A 61 5.19 10.36 -9.05
CA MET A 61 4.57 9.13 -9.51
C MET A 61 4.39 9.19 -11.02
N GLU A 62 4.77 8.13 -11.72
CA GLU A 62 4.60 7.99 -13.16
C GLU A 62 3.58 6.90 -13.44
N LEU A 63 2.61 7.19 -14.32
CA LEU A 63 1.69 6.19 -14.86
C LEU A 63 1.98 6.02 -16.36
N THR A 64 2.18 4.79 -16.80
CA THR A 64 2.28 4.44 -18.21
C THR A 64 1.25 3.38 -18.59
N LEU A 65 0.75 3.44 -19.83
CA LEU A 65 -0.11 2.41 -20.39
C LEU A 65 -0.06 2.35 -21.92
N ASP A 66 -0.39 1.18 -22.45
CA ASP A 66 -0.61 0.91 -23.85
C ASP A 66 -2.12 0.85 -24.12
N SER A 67 -2.71 1.94 -24.60
CA SER A 67 -4.13 2.02 -24.95
C SER A 67 -4.40 1.24 -26.24
N LEU A 68 -5.39 0.34 -26.18
CA LEU A 68 -5.86 -0.45 -27.32
C LEU A 68 -7.07 0.19 -28.01
N GLU A 69 -7.64 1.25 -27.41
CA GLU A 69 -8.80 1.97 -27.91
C GLU A 69 -8.43 3.39 -28.34
N ILE A 70 -8.50 3.64 -29.65
CA ILE A 70 -8.25 4.99 -30.18
C ILE A 70 -9.52 5.83 -30.07
N ASN A 71 -9.67 6.50 -28.93
CA ASN A 71 -10.76 7.44 -28.69
C ASN A 71 -10.22 8.86 -28.50
N PHE A 72 -10.36 9.68 -29.55
CA PHE A 72 -9.87 11.06 -29.55
C PHE A 72 -10.51 11.96 -28.50
N LYS A 73 -11.76 11.71 -28.08
CA LYS A 73 -12.38 12.49 -27.00
C LYS A 73 -11.68 12.20 -25.68
N ASN A 74 -11.45 10.92 -25.39
CA ASN A 74 -10.75 10.51 -24.17
C ASN A 74 -9.30 10.99 -24.17
N TYR A 75 -8.63 10.97 -25.32
CA TYR A 75 -7.25 11.46 -25.43
C TYR A 75 -7.16 12.97 -25.20
N ALA A 76 -8.04 13.76 -25.81
CA ALA A 76 -8.07 15.20 -25.58
C ALA A 76 -8.39 15.55 -24.12
N GLU A 77 -9.28 14.80 -23.49
CA GLU A 77 -9.58 14.96 -22.05
C GLU A 77 -8.35 14.67 -21.20
N ALA A 78 -7.66 13.55 -21.44
CA ALA A 78 -6.45 13.17 -20.72
C ALA A 78 -5.27 14.14 -20.94
N ARG A 79 -5.24 14.83 -22.09
CA ARG A 79 -4.17 15.76 -22.48
C ARG A 79 -4.36 17.19 -21.95
N GLY A 80 -5.34 17.43 -21.09
CA GLY A 80 -5.37 18.65 -20.28
C GLY A 80 -5.64 19.93 -21.07
N GLY A 81 -6.37 19.85 -22.18
CA GLY A 81 -6.90 21.03 -22.89
C GLY A 81 -6.03 21.60 -24.03
N ILE A 82 -4.97 20.89 -24.43
CA ILE A 82 -4.11 21.31 -25.56
C ILE A 82 -4.67 20.95 -26.94
N ASP A 83 -5.75 20.16 -26.98
CA ASP A 83 -6.38 19.65 -28.19
C ASP A 83 -7.72 20.33 -28.50
N ASN A 84 -8.06 20.42 -29.79
CA ASN A 84 -9.40 20.74 -30.27
C ASN A 84 -10.08 19.47 -30.77
N ILE A 85 -11.33 19.28 -30.36
CA ILE A 85 -12.18 18.17 -30.79
C ILE A 85 -13.39 18.71 -31.53
N ASP A 86 -13.54 18.28 -32.78
CA ASP A 86 -14.73 18.52 -33.59
C ASP A 86 -15.43 17.18 -33.86
N SER A 87 -16.76 17.21 -33.95
CA SER A 87 -17.56 16.08 -34.46
C SER A 87 -18.33 16.54 -35.69
N TYR A 88 -18.24 15.77 -36.78
CA TYR A 88 -18.92 16.05 -38.04
C TYR A 88 -19.92 14.94 -38.35
N ASP A 89 -21.10 15.30 -38.86
CA ASP A 89 -22.22 14.40 -39.10
C ASP A 89 -22.17 13.68 -40.46
N GLY A 90 -21.28 14.10 -41.36
CA GLY A 90 -21.18 13.57 -42.72
C GLY A 90 -22.06 14.27 -43.75
N LYS A 91 -22.81 15.31 -43.36
CA LYS A 91 -23.87 15.91 -44.18
C LYS A 91 -23.84 17.44 -44.19
N THR A 92 -23.45 18.05 -43.08
CA THR A 92 -23.41 19.50 -42.94
C THR A 92 -22.18 20.06 -43.64
N GLU A 93 -22.40 21.02 -44.53
CA GLU A 93 -21.32 21.78 -45.16
C GLU A 93 -20.71 22.77 -44.17
N VAL A 94 -19.38 22.83 -44.12
CA VAL A 94 -18.64 23.75 -43.26
C VAL A 94 -17.61 24.54 -44.06
N THR A 95 -17.35 25.77 -43.62
CA THR A 95 -16.28 26.61 -44.18
C THR A 95 -14.94 26.26 -43.55
N LYS A 96 -13.91 26.07 -44.39
CA LYS A 96 -12.53 25.78 -43.97
C LYS A 96 -11.55 26.65 -44.76
N GLN A 97 -10.31 26.68 -44.29
CA GLN A 97 -9.21 27.43 -44.90
C GLN A 97 -8.06 26.48 -45.22
N TYR A 98 -7.46 26.68 -46.39
CA TYR A 98 -6.21 26.07 -46.80
C TYR A 98 -5.16 27.17 -46.91
N ILE A 99 -4.08 27.03 -46.14
CA ILE A 99 -2.98 27.99 -46.10
C ILE A 99 -1.89 27.50 -47.05
N VAL A 100 -1.51 28.36 -47.99
CA VAL A 100 -0.41 28.11 -48.91
C VAL A 100 0.69 29.09 -48.52
N GLU A 101 1.70 28.57 -47.83
CA GLU A 101 2.81 29.37 -47.31
C GLU A 101 3.58 30.03 -48.45
N SER A 102 4.16 31.20 -48.19
CA SER A 102 5.10 31.82 -49.14
C SER A 102 6.23 30.85 -49.48
N ASP A 103 6.83 31.02 -50.64
CA ASP A 103 7.87 30.18 -51.23
C ASP A 103 7.43 28.75 -51.62
N THR A 104 6.17 28.36 -51.40
CA THR A 104 5.66 27.02 -51.76
C THR A 104 4.89 26.94 -53.08
N TYR A 105 4.67 28.07 -53.75
CA TYR A 105 3.94 28.14 -55.01
C TYR A 105 4.62 29.08 -56.00
N LYS A 106 4.27 28.97 -57.28
CA LYS A 106 4.70 29.90 -58.34
C LYS A 106 3.51 30.56 -59.02
N ARG A 107 3.75 31.76 -59.57
CA ARG A 107 2.76 32.41 -60.43
C ARG A 107 2.53 31.56 -61.68
N GLY A 108 1.28 31.44 -62.13
CA GLY A 108 0.91 30.60 -63.27
C GLY A 108 0.84 29.11 -62.96
N GLU A 109 1.22 28.67 -61.76
CA GLU A 109 1.05 27.31 -61.28
C GLU A 109 -0.37 27.11 -60.73
N GLU A 110 -0.92 25.91 -60.98
CA GLU A 110 -2.20 25.52 -60.41
C GLU A 110 -2.02 25.13 -58.94
N ILE A 111 -2.82 25.75 -58.08
CA ILE A 111 -2.92 25.45 -56.65
C ILE A 111 -4.28 24.82 -56.41
N LYS A 112 -4.30 23.55 -56.02
CA LYS A 112 -5.54 22.84 -55.68
C LYS A 112 -5.70 22.71 -54.18
N VAL A 113 -6.92 22.93 -53.69
CA VAL A 113 -7.30 22.51 -52.33
C VAL A 113 -7.29 20.97 -52.31
N PRO A 114 -6.45 20.34 -51.47
CA PRO A 114 -6.20 18.89 -51.54
C PRO A 114 -7.30 18.03 -50.91
N PHE A 115 -8.33 18.66 -50.33
CA PHE A 115 -9.38 17.98 -49.58
C PHE A 115 -10.62 17.75 -50.45
N ARG A 116 -11.32 16.64 -50.19
CA ARG A 116 -12.56 16.25 -50.88
C ARG A 116 -13.76 16.27 -49.94
N ASN A 117 -14.95 16.42 -50.51
CA ASN A 117 -16.21 16.21 -49.79
C ASN A 117 -16.35 14.74 -49.37
N ALA A 118 -17.30 14.48 -48.47
CA ALA A 118 -17.61 13.15 -47.96
C ALA A 118 -17.93 12.12 -49.06
N ASP A 119 -18.50 12.58 -50.18
CA ASP A 119 -18.85 11.76 -51.35
C ASP A 119 -17.69 11.59 -52.36
N GLY A 120 -16.51 12.17 -52.07
CA GLY A 120 -15.34 12.14 -52.95
C GLY A 120 -15.30 13.24 -54.00
N SER A 121 -16.33 14.08 -54.12
CA SER A 121 -16.33 15.24 -55.03
C SER A 121 -15.32 16.32 -54.62
N GLU A 122 -14.97 17.19 -55.56
CA GLU A 122 -14.12 18.36 -55.31
C GLU A 122 -14.83 19.39 -54.42
N VAL A 123 -14.08 20.02 -53.51
CA VAL A 123 -14.60 21.14 -52.70
C VAL A 123 -14.83 22.39 -53.55
N THR A 124 -15.55 23.37 -53.00
CA THR A 124 -15.81 24.65 -53.69
C THR A 124 -15.05 25.78 -53.02
N ILE A 125 -14.16 26.43 -53.76
CA ILE A 125 -13.47 27.66 -53.31
C ILE A 125 -14.48 28.81 -53.30
N THR A 126 -14.56 29.52 -52.17
CA THR A 126 -15.47 30.66 -52.00
C THR A 126 -14.74 32.00 -51.91
N LYS A 127 -13.49 32.01 -51.44
CA LYS A 127 -12.71 33.24 -51.28
C LYS A 127 -11.21 32.96 -51.28
N VAL A 128 -10.42 33.86 -51.85
CA VAL A 128 -8.95 33.84 -51.78
C VAL A 128 -8.48 35.15 -51.12
N GLU A 129 -7.58 35.03 -50.16
CA GLU A 129 -7.01 36.17 -49.43
C GLU A 129 -5.49 36.02 -49.34
N LYS A 130 -4.79 37.14 -49.14
CA LYS A 130 -3.41 37.12 -48.66
C LYS A 130 -3.37 37.41 -47.16
N LYS A 131 -2.54 36.66 -46.44
CA LYS A 131 -2.33 36.83 -45.00
C LYS A 131 -1.70 38.19 -44.71
N ASN A 132 -2.21 38.89 -43.71
CA ASN A 132 -1.66 40.18 -43.26
C ASN A 132 -1.89 40.33 -41.74
N SER A 133 -0.92 40.92 -41.04
CA SER A 133 -0.92 41.05 -39.57
C SER A 133 -2.08 41.88 -39.03
N MET A 134 -2.62 42.81 -39.81
CA MET A 134 -3.75 43.66 -39.42
C MET A 134 -5.11 43.13 -39.89
N GLY A 135 -5.12 41.99 -40.56
CA GLY A 135 -6.31 41.38 -41.14
C GLY A 135 -6.09 41.00 -42.60
N ASN A 136 -6.52 39.80 -42.97
CA ASN A 136 -6.31 39.26 -44.30
C ASN A 136 -6.90 40.18 -45.38
N ILE A 137 -6.19 40.31 -46.49
CA ILE A 137 -6.60 41.17 -47.60
C ILE A 137 -7.19 40.28 -48.69
N ARG A 138 -8.44 40.55 -49.08
CA ARG A 138 -9.10 39.84 -50.18
C ARG A 138 -8.32 40.01 -51.48
N ILE A 139 -8.11 38.91 -52.19
CA ILE A 139 -7.59 38.91 -53.55
C ILE A 139 -8.79 38.94 -54.50
N GLU A 140 -8.82 39.93 -55.39
CA GLU A 140 -9.88 40.10 -56.38
C GLU A 140 -9.88 38.93 -57.39
N GLU A 141 -11.05 38.56 -57.89
CA GLU A 141 -11.17 37.44 -58.84
C GLU A 141 -10.45 37.70 -60.17
N SER A 142 -10.17 38.96 -60.52
CA SER A 142 -9.33 39.29 -61.69
C SER A 142 -7.86 38.93 -61.52
N SER A 143 -7.41 38.68 -60.29
CA SER A 143 -6.00 38.42 -59.96
C SER A 143 -5.63 36.93 -60.00
N TYR A 144 -6.60 36.04 -60.27
CA TYR A 144 -6.39 34.61 -60.43
C TYR A 144 -7.41 33.97 -61.37
N GLU A 145 -7.03 32.86 -62.01
CA GLU A 145 -7.93 32.01 -62.79
C GLU A 145 -8.48 30.89 -61.88
N LYS A 146 -9.79 30.61 -61.92
CA LYS A 146 -10.37 29.42 -61.26
C LYS A 146 -10.20 28.21 -62.17
N ILE A 147 -9.70 27.10 -61.62
CA ILE A 147 -9.57 25.81 -62.30
C ILE A 147 -10.47 24.80 -61.60
N GLY A 148 -11.53 24.34 -62.26
CA GLY A 148 -12.55 23.52 -61.61
C GLY A 148 -13.22 24.24 -60.43
N THR A 149 -13.66 23.48 -59.42
CA THR A 149 -14.25 24.06 -58.20
C THR A 149 -13.25 24.21 -57.05
N ASN A 150 -12.13 23.48 -57.09
CA ASN A 150 -11.14 23.42 -56.01
C ASN A 150 -9.76 23.97 -56.36
N GLY A 151 -9.55 24.52 -57.56
CA GLY A 151 -8.26 25.00 -58.04
C GLY A 151 -8.25 26.50 -58.34
N ILE A 152 -7.09 27.13 -58.14
CA ILE A 152 -6.80 28.48 -58.62
C ILE A 152 -5.42 28.55 -59.27
N LYS A 153 -5.21 29.56 -60.11
CA LYS A 153 -3.90 29.91 -60.66
C LYS A 153 -3.68 31.41 -60.54
N ILE A 154 -2.70 31.83 -59.76
CA ILE A 154 -2.39 33.25 -59.57
C ILE A 154 -1.81 33.83 -60.87
N THR A 155 -2.39 34.91 -61.36
CA THR A 155 -1.97 35.60 -62.60
C THR A 155 -1.43 37.02 -62.34
N ASP A 156 -1.84 37.65 -61.24
CA ASP A 156 -1.45 39.02 -60.90
C ASP A 156 0.02 39.14 -60.49
N THR A 157 0.70 40.17 -61.01
CA THR A 157 2.09 40.47 -60.69
C THR A 157 2.29 41.09 -59.32
N LYS A 158 1.22 41.64 -58.72
CA LYS A 158 1.22 42.25 -57.38
C LYS A 158 1.16 41.23 -56.24
N ILE A 159 0.86 39.98 -56.54
CA ILE A 159 0.93 38.87 -55.59
C ILE A 159 2.30 38.23 -55.74
N SER A 160 3.08 38.28 -54.68
CA SER A 160 4.48 37.87 -54.64
C SER A 160 4.60 36.50 -53.96
N PRO A 161 4.89 35.41 -54.70
CA PRO A 161 4.97 34.09 -54.10
C PRO A 161 6.04 33.96 -53.01
N SER A 162 7.07 34.80 -53.02
CA SER A 162 8.17 34.74 -52.03
C SER A 162 7.88 35.48 -50.73
N THR A 163 6.74 36.15 -50.63
CA THR A 163 6.41 36.95 -49.43
C THR A 163 4.95 36.85 -49.02
N ASP A 164 4.05 36.61 -49.97
CA ASP A 164 2.62 36.51 -49.71
C ASP A 164 2.24 35.06 -49.41
N THR A 165 1.68 34.84 -48.23
CA THR A 165 0.99 33.60 -47.88
C THR A 165 -0.47 33.70 -48.31
N LEU A 166 -0.97 32.71 -49.03
CA LEU A 166 -2.37 32.67 -49.48
C LEU A 166 -3.24 31.92 -48.46
N ILE A 167 -4.47 32.41 -48.30
CA ILE A 167 -5.53 31.76 -47.52
C ILE A 167 -6.69 31.50 -48.48
N ILE A 168 -6.87 30.25 -48.87
CA ILE A 168 -7.96 29.81 -49.74
C ILE A 168 -9.09 29.30 -48.84
N THR A 169 -10.18 30.05 -48.79
CA THR A 169 -11.41 29.66 -48.10
C THR A 169 -12.27 28.82 -49.02
N TYR A 170 -12.75 27.69 -48.53
CA TYR A 170 -13.57 26.75 -49.28
C TYR A 170 -14.67 26.16 -48.41
N THR A 171 -15.74 25.71 -49.03
CA THR A 171 -16.78 24.91 -48.37
C THR A 171 -16.54 23.43 -48.57
N ARG A 172 -16.82 22.65 -47.53
CA ARG A 172 -16.62 21.20 -47.53
C ARG A 172 -17.69 20.50 -46.70
N THR A 173 -18.32 19.50 -47.29
CA THR A 173 -19.06 18.48 -46.54
C THR A 173 -18.06 17.49 -45.97
N MET A 174 -17.81 17.57 -44.67
CA MET A 174 -16.84 16.70 -44.00
C MET A 174 -17.39 15.27 -43.91
N PRO A 175 -16.57 14.21 -44.04
CA PRO A 175 -17.03 12.85 -43.74
C PRO A 175 -17.47 12.74 -42.28
N LYS A 176 -18.34 11.78 -41.97
CA LYS A 176 -18.78 11.53 -40.59
C LYS A 176 -17.58 11.07 -39.77
N MET A 177 -17.09 11.91 -38.87
CA MET A 177 -15.87 11.64 -38.11
C MET A 177 -15.78 12.46 -36.82
N VAL A 178 -14.92 12.00 -35.90
CA VAL A 178 -14.37 12.82 -34.83
C VAL A 178 -12.97 13.26 -35.25
N ARG A 179 -12.70 14.56 -35.19
CA ARG A 179 -11.40 15.13 -35.54
C ARG A 179 -10.75 15.69 -34.29
N MET A 180 -9.50 15.29 -34.05
CA MET A 180 -8.62 15.91 -33.06
C MET A 180 -7.54 16.73 -33.77
N ALA A 181 -7.30 17.94 -33.28
CA ALA A 181 -6.16 18.76 -33.69
C ALA A 181 -5.38 19.18 -32.45
N THR A 182 -4.06 18.96 -32.47
CA THR A 182 -3.13 19.30 -31.38
C THR A 182 -2.26 20.50 -31.76
N GLY A 183 -1.91 21.32 -30.79
CA GLY A 183 -0.94 22.40 -30.93
C GLY A 183 -1.54 23.81 -30.99
N GLY A 184 -0.84 24.78 -30.39
CA GLY A 184 -1.16 26.22 -30.46
C GLY A 184 -2.40 26.69 -29.69
N LYS A 185 -3.16 25.77 -29.06
CA LYS A 185 -4.38 26.11 -28.30
C LYS A 185 -4.10 26.67 -26.91
N SER A 186 -3.15 26.06 -26.20
CA SER A 186 -2.74 26.44 -24.85
C SER A 186 -1.24 26.20 -24.72
N SER A 187 -0.55 27.07 -23.99
CA SER A 187 0.83 26.88 -23.55
C SER A 187 0.92 26.10 -22.23
N THR A 188 -0.20 25.78 -21.61
CA THR A 188 -0.29 25.08 -20.32
C THR A 188 -1.14 23.81 -20.45
N ILE A 189 -0.66 22.73 -19.84
CA ILE A 189 -1.39 21.48 -19.69
C ILE A 189 -2.09 21.54 -18.34
N LYS A 190 -3.43 21.47 -18.34
CA LYS A 190 -4.19 21.38 -17.09
C LYS A 190 -4.02 19.98 -16.49
N PRO A 191 -3.56 19.85 -15.24
CA PRO A 191 -3.50 18.55 -14.56
C PRO A 191 -4.89 17.92 -14.41
N LYS A 192 -4.91 16.60 -14.29
CA LYS A 192 -6.10 15.75 -14.14
C LYS A 192 -5.97 14.84 -12.93
N CYS A 193 -7.09 14.43 -12.38
CA CYS A 193 -7.16 13.34 -11.43
C CYS A 193 -7.14 12.02 -12.20
N ILE A 194 -6.37 11.03 -11.72
CA ILE A 194 -6.32 9.69 -12.28
C ILE A 194 -6.60 8.68 -11.18
N MET A 195 -7.45 7.70 -11.47
CA MET A 195 -7.69 6.54 -10.61
C MET A 195 -7.39 5.26 -11.39
N ILE A 196 -6.54 4.41 -10.83
CA ILE A 196 -6.29 3.06 -11.35
C ILE A 196 -7.06 2.09 -10.46
N VAL A 197 -7.84 1.20 -11.08
CA VAL A 197 -8.68 0.21 -10.38
C VAL A 197 -8.33 -1.18 -10.88
N ASN A 198 -7.87 -2.05 -9.98
CA ASN A 198 -7.77 -3.48 -10.22
C ASN A 198 -8.88 -4.18 -9.42
N THR A 199 -9.65 -5.04 -10.08
CA THR A 199 -10.78 -5.74 -9.46
C THR A 199 -10.50 -7.24 -9.49
N ASN A 200 -10.67 -7.92 -8.36
CA ASN A 200 -10.51 -9.38 -8.29
C ASN A 200 -11.80 -10.14 -8.64
N ALA A 201 -11.75 -11.48 -8.60
CA ALA A 201 -12.89 -12.34 -8.87
C ALA A 201 -14.06 -12.17 -7.88
N GLU A 202 -13.81 -11.59 -6.70
CA GLU A 202 -14.80 -11.30 -5.65
C GLU A 202 -15.38 -9.88 -5.76
N SER A 203 -15.04 -9.14 -6.83
CA SER A 203 -15.43 -7.75 -7.04
C SER A 203 -14.88 -6.74 -6.02
N LYS A 204 -13.84 -7.12 -5.25
CA LYS A 204 -13.08 -6.21 -4.38
C LYS A 204 -12.07 -5.43 -5.21
N GLU A 205 -11.82 -4.17 -4.84
CA GLU A 205 -10.96 -3.28 -5.61
C GLU A 205 -9.63 -2.95 -4.90
N LEU A 206 -8.56 -2.92 -5.67
CA LEU A 206 -7.34 -2.18 -5.34
C LEU A 206 -7.37 -0.90 -6.16
N ARG A 207 -7.43 0.25 -5.48
CA ARG A 207 -7.49 1.58 -6.08
C ARG A 207 -6.20 2.34 -5.79
N ILE A 208 -5.71 3.04 -6.81
CA ILE A 208 -4.58 3.96 -6.73
C ILE A 208 -5.05 5.30 -7.23
N TYR A 209 -4.86 6.34 -6.43
CA TYR A 209 -5.34 7.68 -6.74
C TYR A 209 -4.16 8.61 -6.97
N LEU A 210 -4.21 9.36 -8.07
CA LEU A 210 -3.25 10.41 -8.41
C LEU A 210 -4.06 11.72 -8.54
N PRO A 211 -4.08 12.59 -7.51
CA PRO A 211 -4.92 13.78 -7.50
C PRO A 211 -4.52 14.82 -8.53
N GLN A 212 -3.24 14.90 -8.89
CA GLN A 212 -2.73 15.88 -9.85
C GLN A 212 -1.66 15.28 -10.77
N ALA A 213 -2.10 14.80 -11.94
CA ALA A 213 -1.25 14.22 -12.97
C ALA A 213 -1.42 14.93 -14.32
N SER A 214 -0.31 15.16 -15.01
CA SER A 214 -0.29 15.75 -16.35
C SER A 214 0.29 14.75 -17.35
N ILE A 215 -0.15 14.81 -18.61
CA ILE A 215 0.47 14.04 -19.68
C ILE A 215 1.97 14.41 -19.76
N ALA A 216 2.84 13.41 -19.71
CA ALA A 216 4.30 13.57 -19.72
C ALA A 216 4.88 13.28 -21.13
N GLY A 217 4.22 12.42 -21.91
CA GLY A 217 4.61 12.04 -23.26
C GLY A 217 3.75 12.65 -24.36
N GLY A 218 4.28 12.66 -25.58
CA GLY A 218 3.49 12.92 -26.80
C GLY A 218 2.53 11.77 -27.11
N LEU A 219 1.65 11.96 -28.11
CA LEU A 219 0.88 10.84 -28.66
C LEU A 219 1.79 9.99 -29.55
N GLU A 220 1.90 8.71 -29.24
CA GLU A 220 2.62 7.74 -30.05
C GLU A 220 1.64 6.63 -30.47
N PHE A 221 1.49 6.45 -31.78
CA PHE A 221 0.68 5.39 -32.37
C PHE A 221 1.59 4.41 -33.10
N SER A 222 1.57 3.14 -32.69
CA SER A 222 2.32 2.07 -33.34
C SER A 222 1.39 1.22 -34.22
N PHE A 223 1.49 1.38 -35.53
CA PHE A 223 0.65 0.67 -36.49
C PHE A 223 1.23 -0.73 -36.78
N PRO A 224 0.51 -1.81 -36.45
CA PRO A 224 0.92 -3.14 -36.85
C PRO A 224 0.70 -3.36 -38.35
N SER A 225 1.32 -4.39 -38.92
CA SER A 225 1.05 -4.80 -40.31
C SER A 225 -0.34 -5.42 -40.43
N ASP A 226 -0.93 -5.39 -41.63
CA ASP A 226 -2.30 -5.88 -41.88
C ASP A 226 -2.54 -7.35 -41.49
N LYS A 227 -1.47 -8.16 -41.37
CA LYS A 227 -1.53 -9.58 -40.99
C LYS A 227 -1.00 -9.85 -39.58
N ALA A 228 -0.62 -8.82 -38.84
CA ALA A 228 -0.20 -8.98 -37.47
C ALA A 228 -1.35 -9.50 -36.61
N GLN A 229 -1.02 -10.28 -35.58
CA GLN A 229 -2.01 -10.70 -34.58
C GLN A 229 -2.30 -9.61 -33.55
N ASP A 230 -1.46 -8.57 -33.50
CA ASP A 230 -1.57 -7.47 -32.55
C ASP A 230 -2.38 -6.30 -33.13
N VAL A 231 -2.87 -5.43 -32.25
CA VAL A 231 -3.70 -4.27 -32.61
C VAL A 231 -2.90 -2.96 -32.57
N LEU A 232 -3.47 -1.89 -33.11
CA LEU A 232 -2.93 -0.54 -32.99
C LEU A 232 -2.83 -0.15 -31.51
N VAL A 233 -1.66 0.31 -31.09
CA VAL A 233 -1.40 0.76 -29.72
C VAL A 233 -1.13 2.25 -29.68
N GLY A 234 -1.84 2.95 -28.79
CA GLY A 234 -1.55 4.32 -28.39
C GLY A 234 -0.85 4.35 -27.03
N LYS A 235 0.39 4.83 -26.96
CA LYS A 235 1.09 4.95 -25.67
C LYS A 235 0.70 6.24 -24.96
N LEU A 236 0.36 6.13 -23.69
CA LEU A 236 0.11 7.27 -22.81
C LEU A 236 1.01 7.20 -21.59
N SER A 237 1.59 8.34 -21.22
CA SER A 237 2.38 8.49 -20.00
C SER A 237 2.00 9.76 -19.27
N PHE A 238 1.92 9.67 -17.95
CA PHE A 238 1.54 10.76 -17.06
C PHE A 238 2.57 10.88 -15.95
N SER A 239 2.80 12.12 -15.51
CA SER A 239 3.61 12.44 -14.35
C SER A 239 2.73 13.15 -13.33
N ALA A 240 2.65 12.60 -12.12
CA ALA A 240 1.96 13.17 -10.99
C ALA A 240 2.88 14.04 -10.15
N THR A 241 2.28 15.08 -9.58
CA THR A 241 2.92 16.10 -8.74
C THR A 241 2.07 16.33 -7.50
N LEU A 242 2.64 16.94 -6.47
CA LEU A 242 1.92 17.23 -5.23
C LEU A 242 0.71 18.15 -5.48
N ALA A 243 -0.47 17.67 -5.10
CA ALA A 243 -1.71 18.42 -5.04
C ALA A 243 -1.82 19.09 -3.66
N GLY A 244 -1.39 20.34 -3.54
CA GLY A 244 -1.36 21.05 -2.25
C GLY A 244 -2.72 21.27 -1.57
N SER A 245 -3.83 20.98 -2.27
CA SER A 245 -5.19 21.03 -1.71
C SER A 245 -5.62 19.74 -1.00
N GLN A 246 -4.85 18.65 -1.10
CA GLN A 246 -5.14 17.38 -0.42
C GLN A 246 -4.54 17.37 1.00
N GLN A 247 -5.06 16.47 1.83
CA GLN A 247 -4.51 16.23 3.17
C GLN A 247 -3.05 15.79 3.09
N SER A 248 -2.27 16.14 4.12
CA SER A 248 -0.87 15.73 4.23
C SER A 248 -0.78 14.20 4.18
N GLY A 249 0.09 13.67 3.32
CA GLY A 249 0.20 12.22 3.06
C GLY A 249 -0.55 11.75 1.80
N GLU A 250 -1.57 12.47 1.34
CA GLU A 250 -2.37 12.10 0.15
C GLU A 250 -2.09 12.97 -1.07
N GLN A 251 -1.18 13.93 -0.94
CA GLN A 251 -0.91 14.97 -1.95
C GLN A 251 -0.33 14.41 -3.24
N LEU A 252 0.49 13.36 -3.19
CA LEU A 252 1.09 12.77 -4.39
C LEU A 252 0.26 11.61 -4.93
N ALA A 253 -0.05 10.66 -4.06
CA ALA A 253 -0.86 9.49 -4.35
C ALA A 253 -1.33 8.85 -3.04
N TRP A 254 -2.46 8.14 -3.08
CA TRP A 254 -2.86 7.22 -2.02
C TRP A 254 -3.42 5.92 -2.62
N TYR A 255 -3.53 4.90 -1.77
CA TYR A 255 -3.84 3.53 -2.17
C TYR A 255 -4.92 2.97 -1.25
N GLU A 256 -5.92 2.32 -1.81
CA GLU A 256 -6.95 1.60 -1.06
C GLU A 256 -6.98 0.16 -1.56
N ASP A 257 -6.76 -0.82 -0.67
CA ASP A 257 -6.77 -2.24 -1.03
C ASP A 257 -7.91 -2.97 -0.31
N GLU A 258 -9.09 -3.02 -0.94
CA GLU A 258 -10.20 -3.82 -0.41
C GLU A 258 -9.97 -5.32 -0.57
N GLN A 259 -8.99 -5.72 -1.40
CA GLN A 259 -8.70 -7.12 -1.69
C GLN A 259 -7.74 -7.76 -0.67
N SER A 260 -7.04 -6.97 0.15
CA SER A 260 -6.19 -7.47 1.24
C SER A 260 -7.01 -7.77 2.48
N VAL A 261 -8.09 -7.02 2.66
CA VAL A 261 -9.00 -7.14 3.79
C VAL A 261 -9.87 -8.40 3.61
N GLY A 262 -9.58 -9.43 4.42
CA GLY A 262 -10.45 -10.59 4.53
C GLY A 262 -11.81 -10.20 5.12
N LYS A 263 -12.81 -11.10 5.06
CA LYS A 263 -14.08 -10.90 5.78
C LYS A 263 -13.91 -10.80 7.32
N ASP A 264 -12.69 -10.96 7.83
CA ASP A 264 -12.35 -11.11 9.25
C ASP A 264 -11.21 -10.16 9.71
N GLU A 265 -10.89 -9.10 8.96
CA GLU A 265 -9.85 -8.12 9.34
C GLU A 265 -10.45 -6.70 9.44
N GLU A 266 -11.03 -6.33 10.58
CA GLU A 266 -11.12 -4.91 10.99
C GLU A 266 -10.34 -4.76 12.30
N GLU A 267 -9.13 -4.22 12.25
CA GLU A 267 -8.78 -2.79 12.23
C GLU A 267 -8.50 -2.28 13.64
N ILE A 268 -7.20 -2.30 13.96
CA ILE A 268 -6.56 -1.42 14.93
C ILE A 268 -6.93 0.02 14.52
N LYS A 269 -7.74 0.71 15.32
CA LYS A 269 -8.00 2.14 15.15
C LYS A 269 -7.23 2.92 16.19
N ASP A 270 -6.10 3.48 15.77
CA ASP A 270 -5.63 4.75 16.33
C ASP A 270 -6.51 5.85 15.74
N THR A 271 -7.25 6.47 16.65
CA THR A 271 -8.16 7.60 16.51
C THR A 271 -7.48 8.83 15.90
N GLU A 272 -8.23 9.57 15.08
CA GLU A 272 -8.46 11.00 15.29
C GLU A 272 -9.79 11.42 14.62
N GLU A 273 -10.69 11.98 15.43
CA GLU A 273 -12.06 12.41 15.10
C GLU A 273 -12.09 13.67 14.21
N GLU A 274 -13.11 13.80 13.35
CA GLU A 274 -14.12 14.87 13.54
C GLU A 274 -15.40 14.60 12.72
N THR A 275 -16.51 14.92 13.37
CA THR A 275 -17.96 14.79 13.05
C THR A 275 -18.39 15.59 11.81
N SER A 276 -19.57 15.48 11.17
CA SER A 276 -20.92 15.03 11.50
C SER A 276 -21.74 14.82 10.20
N ASP A 277 -22.74 13.93 10.20
CA ASP A 277 -24.16 14.29 9.96
C ASP A 277 -25.03 13.07 9.63
N THR A 278 -26.23 13.15 10.18
CA THR A 278 -27.27 12.13 10.32
C THR A 278 -28.05 11.84 9.04
N GLU A 279 -28.08 10.59 8.60
CA GLU A 279 -29.22 10.00 7.88
C GLU A 279 -29.46 8.57 8.37
N SER A 280 -30.73 8.23 8.56
CA SER A 280 -31.21 6.96 9.12
C SER A 280 -30.70 5.74 8.34
N GLU A 281 -29.82 4.96 8.97
CA GLU A 281 -29.15 3.83 8.34
C GLU A 281 -30.06 2.61 8.07
N PRO A 282 -29.77 1.84 7.01
CA PRO A 282 -30.35 0.52 6.80
C PRO A 282 -29.98 -0.42 7.95
N ASN A 283 -30.83 -1.41 8.22
CA ASN A 283 -30.70 -2.37 9.33
C ASN A 283 -29.35 -3.11 9.29
N VAL A 284 -28.32 -2.57 9.96
CA VAL A 284 -26.97 -3.16 10.03
C VAL A 284 -27.05 -4.44 10.88
N PRO A 285 -26.70 -5.62 10.33
CA PRO A 285 -26.79 -6.89 11.06
C PRO A 285 -25.95 -6.85 12.34
N LEU A 286 -26.47 -7.44 13.43
CA LEU A 286 -25.73 -7.56 14.69
C LEU A 286 -24.41 -8.31 14.48
N THR A 287 -23.33 -7.80 15.05
CA THR A 287 -22.00 -8.42 15.03
C THR A 287 -21.47 -8.55 16.46
N LEU A 288 -20.75 -9.62 16.76
CA LEU A 288 -20.05 -9.84 18.02
C LEU A 288 -18.79 -10.66 17.76
N GLU A 289 -17.63 -10.02 17.85
CA GLU A 289 -16.33 -10.68 17.77
C GLU A 289 -15.45 -10.32 18.96
N SER A 290 -14.52 -11.21 19.29
CA SER A 290 -13.48 -11.01 20.31
C SER A 290 -12.10 -11.03 19.64
N ASP A 291 -11.16 -10.27 20.18
CA ASP A 291 -9.76 -10.23 19.71
C ASP A 291 -9.02 -11.56 19.92
N LYS A 292 -9.43 -12.35 20.91
CA LYS A 292 -8.86 -13.64 21.26
C LYS A 292 -9.94 -14.70 21.45
N PRO A 293 -9.71 -15.96 21.04
CA PRO A 293 -10.63 -17.06 21.31
C PRO A 293 -10.39 -17.73 22.68
N ASN A 294 -9.26 -17.46 23.32
CA ASN A 294 -8.86 -18.02 24.60
C ASN A 294 -7.98 -17.06 25.42
N VAL A 295 -7.88 -17.34 26.72
CA VAL A 295 -7.01 -16.64 27.67
C VAL A 295 -6.22 -17.69 28.45
N ASP A 296 -4.90 -17.70 28.26
CA ASP A 296 -3.96 -18.57 28.97
C ASP A 296 -3.06 -17.70 29.87
N ILE A 297 -3.32 -17.68 31.18
CA ILE A 297 -2.55 -16.87 32.15
C ILE A 297 -2.16 -17.70 33.38
N ARG A 298 -1.28 -17.16 34.21
CA ARG A 298 -0.97 -17.72 35.54
C ARG A 298 -1.94 -17.20 36.59
N ALA A 299 -2.00 -17.91 37.72
CA ALA A 299 -2.80 -17.53 38.88
C ALA A 299 -2.38 -16.20 39.55
N ASP A 300 -1.26 -15.59 39.15
CA ASP A 300 -0.81 -14.24 39.54
C ASP A 300 -0.77 -13.25 38.34
N GLY A 301 -1.21 -13.70 37.16
CA GLY A 301 -1.23 -12.91 35.93
C GLY A 301 -2.57 -12.24 35.65
N ASN A 302 -2.58 -11.39 34.64
CA ASN A 302 -3.80 -10.83 34.05
C ASN A 302 -3.68 -10.81 32.52
N ASP A 303 -4.82 -10.83 31.84
CA ASP A 303 -4.94 -10.55 30.41
C ASP A 303 -6.30 -9.91 30.13
N THR A 304 -6.47 -9.37 28.92
CA THR A 304 -7.67 -8.69 28.47
C THR A 304 -8.24 -9.33 27.21
N VAL A 305 -9.56 -9.24 27.04
CA VAL A 305 -10.30 -9.65 25.84
C VAL A 305 -11.15 -8.46 25.40
N ALA A 306 -10.81 -7.87 24.26
CA ALA A 306 -11.54 -6.76 23.68
C ALA A 306 -12.62 -7.25 22.71
N LEU A 307 -13.80 -6.65 22.76
CA LEU A 307 -14.90 -6.98 21.86
C LEU A 307 -15.12 -5.93 20.79
N THR A 308 -15.34 -6.39 19.57
CA THR A 308 -15.88 -5.58 18.48
C THR A 308 -17.32 -6.01 18.24
N SER A 309 -18.27 -5.16 18.60
CA SER A 309 -19.69 -5.44 18.45
C SER A 309 -20.48 -4.17 18.20
N ASN A 310 -21.46 -4.22 17.30
CA ASN A 310 -22.44 -3.14 17.11
C ASN A 310 -23.71 -3.32 17.96
N ALA A 311 -23.64 -4.15 19.02
CA ALA A 311 -24.72 -4.37 19.96
C ALA A 311 -25.07 -3.11 20.74
N ASP A 312 -26.37 -2.99 21.05
CA ASP A 312 -26.88 -1.99 21.98
C ASP A 312 -26.58 -2.40 23.44
N GLU A 313 -26.53 -3.72 23.70
CA GLU A 313 -26.30 -4.30 25.03
C GLU A 313 -25.36 -5.51 24.94
N ILE A 314 -24.37 -5.57 25.84
CA ILE A 314 -23.49 -6.72 26.06
C ILE A 314 -23.73 -7.25 27.47
N THR A 315 -23.98 -8.55 27.59
CA THR A 315 -24.09 -9.27 28.86
C THR A 315 -23.14 -10.46 28.89
N HIS A 316 -22.76 -10.95 30.06
CA HIS A 316 -21.83 -12.08 30.18
C HIS A 316 -22.13 -12.98 31.38
N THR A 317 -21.68 -14.22 31.28
CA THR A 317 -21.72 -15.24 32.34
C THR A 317 -20.46 -16.10 32.30
N VAL A 318 -20.07 -16.70 33.41
CA VAL A 318 -18.94 -17.62 33.49
C VAL A 318 -19.44 -19.03 33.82
N GLU A 319 -18.89 -20.03 33.14
CA GLU A 319 -19.15 -21.45 33.37
C GLU A 319 -17.83 -22.21 33.69
N PRO A 320 -17.69 -22.84 34.86
CA PRO A 320 -18.64 -22.91 35.97
C PRO A 320 -18.78 -21.57 36.72
N PRO A 321 -19.96 -21.27 37.32
CA PRO A 321 -20.23 -19.98 37.97
C PRO A 321 -19.47 -19.77 39.29
N ASP A 322 -18.81 -20.81 39.82
CA ASP A 322 -17.98 -20.73 41.02
C ASP A 322 -16.58 -20.19 40.65
N GLN A 323 -16.42 -18.87 40.75
CA GLN A 323 -15.26 -18.11 40.26
C GLN A 323 -14.04 -18.16 41.21
N GLN A 324 -13.68 -19.33 41.75
CA GLN A 324 -12.52 -19.43 42.65
C GLN A 324 -11.17 -19.28 41.92
N PHE A 325 -11.17 -19.37 40.58
CA PHE A 325 -9.95 -19.44 39.75
C PHE A 325 -9.51 -18.10 39.17
N PHE A 326 -10.43 -17.15 38.97
CA PHE A 326 -10.13 -15.85 38.37
C PHE A 326 -11.23 -14.82 38.68
N ASP A 327 -10.90 -13.54 38.55
CA ASP A 327 -11.87 -12.45 38.47
C ASP A 327 -12.06 -12.00 37.03
N VAL A 328 -13.29 -11.60 36.70
CA VAL A 328 -13.61 -10.96 35.42
C VAL A 328 -14.33 -9.64 35.65
N SER A 329 -13.88 -8.58 34.99
CA SER A 329 -14.58 -7.30 34.92
C SER A 329 -14.81 -6.91 33.46
N TYR A 330 -15.88 -6.14 33.20
CA TYR A 330 -16.23 -5.64 31.87
C TYR A 330 -16.31 -4.12 31.91
N GLU A 331 -15.57 -3.45 31.03
CA GLU A 331 -15.67 -2.02 30.79
C GLU A 331 -16.50 -1.78 29.53
N ALA A 332 -17.62 -1.05 29.67
CA ALA A 332 -18.61 -0.89 28.62
C ALA A 332 -18.14 0.06 27.51
N GLU A 333 -17.40 1.12 27.86
CA GLU A 333 -16.94 2.13 26.89
C GLU A 333 -15.93 1.54 25.91
N THR A 334 -14.99 0.76 26.42
CA THR A 334 -13.94 0.10 25.63
C THR A 334 -14.32 -1.31 25.19
N LYS A 335 -15.50 -1.80 25.62
CA LYS A 335 -15.99 -3.17 25.41
C LYS A 335 -14.94 -4.23 25.75
N THR A 336 -14.18 -4.02 26.81
CA THR A 336 -13.06 -4.87 27.20
C THR A 336 -13.36 -5.67 28.46
N PHE A 337 -13.11 -6.96 28.41
CA PHE A 337 -13.04 -7.82 29.59
C PHE A 337 -11.61 -7.86 30.13
N THR A 338 -11.45 -7.71 31.44
CA THR A 338 -10.18 -7.96 32.14
C THR A 338 -10.31 -9.24 32.94
N ILE A 339 -9.42 -10.19 32.71
CA ILE A 339 -9.35 -11.48 33.40
C ILE A 339 -8.10 -11.49 34.28
N THR A 340 -8.28 -11.66 35.59
CA THR A 340 -7.17 -11.74 36.56
C THR A 340 -7.15 -13.11 37.21
N GLY A 341 -6.06 -13.86 37.07
CA GLY A 341 -5.91 -15.18 37.66
C GLY A 341 -5.89 -15.13 39.21
N LYS A 342 -6.32 -16.23 39.83
CA LYS A 342 -6.28 -16.45 41.30
C LYS A 342 -5.77 -17.83 41.68
N ALA A 343 -6.26 -18.86 41.01
CA ALA A 343 -5.94 -20.25 41.28
C ALA A 343 -6.01 -21.08 40.00
N GLU A 344 -5.30 -22.20 39.96
CA GLU A 344 -5.29 -23.10 38.81
C GLU A 344 -6.71 -23.62 38.51
N GLY A 345 -7.13 -23.54 37.26
CA GLY A 345 -8.45 -23.99 36.83
C GLY A 345 -8.80 -23.58 35.41
N THR A 346 -9.92 -24.11 34.92
CA THR A 346 -10.45 -23.79 33.58
C THR A 346 -11.90 -23.34 33.67
N ALA A 347 -12.28 -22.41 32.81
CA ALA A 347 -13.64 -21.88 32.71
C ALA A 347 -13.94 -21.39 31.30
N THR A 348 -15.21 -21.04 31.05
CA THR A 348 -15.67 -20.42 29.81
C THR A 348 -16.41 -19.12 30.14
N LEU A 349 -15.96 -18.01 29.57
CA LEU A 349 -16.69 -16.74 29.58
C LEU A 349 -17.63 -16.71 28.38
N LYS A 350 -18.94 -16.73 28.63
CA LYS A 350 -19.99 -16.62 27.61
C LYS A 350 -20.47 -15.19 27.53
N ILE A 351 -20.45 -14.64 26.33
CA ILE A 351 -20.76 -13.24 26.04
C ILE A 351 -21.97 -13.22 25.12
N THR A 352 -22.99 -12.42 25.45
CA THR A 352 -24.21 -12.28 24.65
C THR A 352 -24.38 -10.82 24.23
N ALA A 353 -24.45 -10.60 22.92
CA ALA A 353 -24.75 -9.33 22.29
C ALA A 353 -26.22 -9.24 21.88
N LYS A 354 -26.84 -8.09 22.13
CA LYS A 354 -28.22 -7.81 21.75
C LYS A 354 -28.33 -6.48 21.01
N LYS A 355 -29.20 -6.44 20.00
CA LYS A 355 -29.52 -5.22 19.24
C LYS A 355 -30.98 -5.23 18.84
N ALA A 356 -31.67 -4.11 19.00
CA ALA A 356 -33.08 -4.01 18.68
C ALA A 356 -33.35 -4.42 17.21
N GLY A 357 -34.22 -5.42 17.01
CA GLY A 357 -34.58 -5.91 15.67
C GLY A 357 -33.61 -6.94 15.06
N SER A 358 -32.62 -7.43 15.82
CA SER A 358 -31.72 -8.54 15.45
C SER A 358 -31.85 -9.71 16.44
N GLU A 359 -31.53 -10.93 16.01
CA GLU A 359 -31.37 -12.07 16.93
C GLU A 359 -30.08 -11.92 17.76
N ASP A 360 -30.12 -12.33 19.03
CA ASP A 360 -28.96 -12.29 19.93
C ASP A 360 -27.80 -13.14 19.40
N ILE A 361 -26.57 -12.67 19.53
CA ILE A 361 -25.35 -13.42 19.17
C ILE A 361 -24.59 -13.77 20.44
N THR A 362 -24.16 -15.02 20.55
CA THR A 362 -23.35 -15.51 21.68
C THR A 362 -21.94 -15.91 21.24
N LYS A 363 -20.93 -15.59 22.06
CA LYS A 363 -19.53 -15.96 21.88
C LYS A 363 -18.97 -16.54 23.17
N ASP A 364 -18.24 -17.65 23.04
CA ASP A 364 -17.61 -18.34 24.17
C ASP A 364 -16.08 -18.17 24.12
N ILE A 365 -15.48 -17.77 25.24
CA ILE A 365 -14.03 -17.61 25.41
C ILE A 365 -13.54 -18.62 26.44
N SER A 366 -12.61 -19.48 26.06
CA SER A 366 -12.00 -20.43 27.00
C SER A 366 -10.93 -19.76 27.86
N ILE A 367 -10.99 -19.92 29.17
CA ILE A 367 -10.05 -19.38 30.14
C ILE A 367 -9.32 -20.54 30.81
N ASN A 368 -8.00 -20.47 30.83
CA ASN A 368 -7.12 -21.47 31.44
C ASN A 368 -6.10 -20.76 32.33
N ILE A 369 -6.22 -21.00 33.64
CA ILE A 369 -5.35 -20.43 34.66
C ILE A 369 -4.35 -21.50 35.09
N GLN A 370 -3.06 -21.24 34.88
CA GLN A 370 -1.97 -22.12 35.29
C GLN A 370 -1.56 -21.82 36.73
N ALA A 371 -1.13 -22.86 37.46
CA ALA A 371 -0.55 -22.68 38.80
C ALA A 371 0.68 -21.75 38.76
N VAL A 372 0.88 -20.97 39.81
CA VAL A 372 2.16 -20.27 40.02
C VAL A 372 3.20 -21.33 40.39
N PRO A 373 4.32 -21.46 39.64
CA PRO A 373 5.38 -22.39 40.01
C PRO A 373 5.91 -22.04 41.40
N GLU A 374 6.05 -23.03 42.28
CA GLU A 374 6.73 -22.82 43.55
C GLU A 374 8.16 -22.35 43.29
N ALA A 375 8.59 -21.27 43.97
CA ALA A 375 9.96 -20.77 43.88
C ALA A 375 10.96 -21.89 44.20
N LEU A 376 11.95 -22.09 43.32
CA LEU A 376 13.04 -23.02 43.56
C LEU A 376 13.86 -22.55 44.78
N THR A 377 14.16 -23.48 45.70
CA THR A 377 15.02 -23.25 46.86
C THR A 377 16.19 -24.21 46.85
N LEU A 378 17.37 -23.73 47.25
CA LEU A 378 18.58 -24.54 47.43
C LEU A 378 19.40 -23.97 48.59
N GLU A 379 19.43 -24.69 49.70
CA GLU A 379 20.29 -24.38 50.83
C GLU A 379 21.11 -25.60 51.24
N SER A 380 22.31 -25.35 51.76
CA SER A 380 23.18 -26.35 52.38
C SER A 380 23.24 -26.12 53.89
N ASP A 381 23.39 -27.20 54.66
CA ASP A 381 23.58 -27.12 56.11
C ASP A 381 24.93 -26.47 56.50
N LYS A 382 25.90 -26.51 55.59
CA LYS A 382 27.23 -25.92 55.76
C LYS A 382 27.66 -25.16 54.50
N PRO A 383 28.37 -24.02 54.63
CA PRO A 383 28.89 -23.27 53.49
C PRO A 383 30.26 -23.76 53.01
N ASN A 384 30.98 -24.54 53.84
CA ASN A 384 32.30 -25.08 53.55
C ASN A 384 32.51 -26.43 54.24
N VAL A 385 33.54 -27.16 53.81
CA VAL A 385 33.97 -28.44 54.39
C VAL A 385 35.47 -28.40 54.63
N ASP A 386 35.87 -28.58 55.88
CA ASP A 386 37.27 -28.63 56.30
C ASP A 386 37.56 -29.99 56.95
N ILE A 387 38.31 -30.85 56.27
CA ILE A 387 38.67 -32.20 56.73
C ILE A 387 40.14 -32.49 56.49
N ARG A 388 40.66 -33.62 56.97
CA ARG A 388 42.00 -34.12 56.62
C ARG A 388 41.95 -35.21 55.56
N ALA A 389 43.11 -35.60 55.04
CA ALA A 389 43.23 -36.80 54.21
C ALA A 389 42.78 -38.05 55.00
N ASP A 390 42.01 -38.93 54.34
CA ASP A 390 41.36 -40.12 54.90
C ASP A 390 40.17 -39.86 55.84
N GLU A 391 39.80 -38.61 56.09
CA GLU A 391 38.54 -38.24 56.76
C GLU A 391 37.39 -38.07 55.75
N ASN A 392 36.16 -38.14 56.24
CA ASN A 392 34.97 -37.79 55.47
C ASN A 392 34.09 -36.81 56.25
N ASP A 393 33.38 -35.97 55.51
CA ASP A 393 32.27 -35.16 56.03
C ASP A 393 31.13 -35.14 55.01
N THR A 394 29.97 -34.68 55.46
CA THR A 394 28.75 -34.63 54.69
C THR A 394 28.20 -33.21 54.61
N VAL A 395 27.59 -32.90 53.46
CA VAL A 395 26.80 -31.68 53.22
C VAL A 395 25.39 -32.10 52.85
N VAL A 396 24.42 -31.70 53.66
CA VAL A 396 23.01 -32.04 53.47
C VAL A 396 22.29 -30.85 52.86
N LEU A 397 21.57 -31.08 51.77
CA LEU A 397 20.81 -30.03 51.08
C LEU A 397 19.35 -30.01 51.51
N THR A 398 18.83 -28.80 51.70
CA THR A 398 17.39 -28.52 51.75
C THR A 398 17.00 -27.83 50.44
N SER A 399 16.28 -28.55 49.56
CA SER A 399 15.87 -28.03 48.25
C SER A 399 14.54 -28.65 47.80
N ASN A 400 13.74 -27.89 47.08
CA ASN A 400 12.53 -28.37 46.41
C ASN A 400 12.74 -28.67 44.90
N ALA A 401 13.99 -28.80 44.46
CA ALA A 401 14.37 -29.09 43.07
C ALA A 401 13.87 -30.45 42.56
N ASP A 402 13.58 -30.52 41.27
CA ASP A 402 13.28 -31.75 40.53
C ASP A 402 14.57 -32.52 40.21
N GLU A 403 15.67 -31.79 39.97
CA GLU A 403 16.98 -32.35 39.62
C GLU A 403 18.11 -31.60 40.34
N ILE A 404 19.10 -32.34 40.83
CA ILE A 404 20.34 -31.80 41.41
C ILE A 404 21.53 -32.42 40.66
N THR A 405 22.40 -31.56 40.13
CA THR A 405 23.67 -31.95 39.50
C THR A 405 24.84 -31.25 40.20
N HIS A 406 26.05 -31.77 40.00
CA HIS A 406 27.25 -31.18 40.61
C HIS A 406 28.48 -31.29 39.71
N THR A 407 29.42 -30.38 39.93
CA THR A 407 30.76 -30.39 39.34
C THR A 407 31.79 -29.94 40.37
N VAL A 408 33.03 -30.39 40.23
CA VAL A 408 34.14 -29.91 41.08
C VAL A 408 35.05 -29.02 40.25
N GLU A 409 35.49 -27.91 40.83
CA GLU A 409 36.43 -26.97 40.22
C GLU A 409 37.70 -26.82 41.09
N PRO A 410 38.89 -27.15 40.55
CA PRO A 410 39.14 -27.68 39.20
C PRO A 410 38.75 -29.18 39.07
N PRO A 411 38.36 -29.65 37.87
CA PRO A 411 37.78 -30.99 37.66
C PRO A 411 38.74 -32.18 37.87
N ASP A 412 40.06 -31.94 37.87
CA ASP A 412 41.11 -32.97 38.05
C ASP A 412 41.94 -32.75 39.34
N GLN A 413 41.31 -32.24 40.40
CA GLN A 413 41.97 -31.75 41.60
C GLN A 413 42.72 -32.79 42.46
N GLN A 414 42.35 -34.08 42.42
CA GLN A 414 42.96 -35.18 43.21
C GLN A 414 42.96 -35.02 44.75
N PHE A 415 42.47 -33.91 45.31
CA PHE A 415 42.36 -33.61 46.75
C PHE A 415 41.24 -34.38 47.44
N PHE A 416 40.08 -34.59 46.80
CA PHE A 416 38.95 -35.33 47.39
C PHE A 416 38.11 -36.11 46.36
N ASP A 417 37.33 -37.08 46.84
CA ASP A 417 36.21 -37.67 46.09
C ASP A 417 34.88 -37.15 46.61
N VAL A 418 33.90 -37.01 45.72
CA VAL A 418 32.53 -36.63 46.06
C VAL A 418 31.54 -37.66 45.53
N SER A 419 30.54 -37.99 46.34
CA SER A 419 29.39 -38.80 45.93
C SER A 419 28.10 -38.11 46.39
N TYR A 420 27.03 -38.25 45.62
CA TYR A 420 25.73 -37.66 45.89
C TYR A 420 24.67 -38.74 46.05
N GLU A 421 23.95 -38.73 47.17
CA GLU A 421 22.80 -39.58 47.42
C GLU A 421 21.51 -38.76 47.24
N ALA A 422 20.72 -39.12 46.22
CA ALA A 422 19.56 -38.35 45.81
C ALA A 422 18.40 -38.43 46.82
N GLU A 423 18.20 -39.58 47.46
CA GLU A 423 17.08 -39.77 48.40
C GLU A 423 17.21 -38.88 49.64
N THR A 424 18.44 -38.73 50.13
CA THR A 424 18.75 -37.93 51.33
C THR A 424 19.26 -36.53 50.99
N LYS A 425 19.46 -36.23 49.69
CA LYS A 425 20.09 -35.01 49.18
C LYS A 425 21.41 -34.70 49.88
N THR A 426 22.22 -35.74 50.13
CA THR A 426 23.47 -35.64 50.88
C THR A 426 24.66 -35.85 49.97
N PHE A 427 25.61 -34.91 50.01
CA PHE A 427 26.94 -35.07 49.45
C PHE A 427 27.87 -35.66 50.50
N THR A 428 28.60 -36.72 50.15
CA THR A 428 29.69 -37.26 50.97
C THR A 428 31.01 -36.91 50.32
N ILE A 429 31.87 -36.23 51.07
CA ILE A 429 33.19 -35.76 50.63
C ILE A 429 34.25 -36.53 51.41
N THR A 430 35.17 -37.17 50.69
CA THR A 430 36.26 -37.97 51.28
C THR A 430 37.60 -37.38 50.88
N GLY A 431 38.40 -36.96 51.86
CA GLY A 431 39.72 -36.36 51.63
C GLY A 431 40.75 -37.38 51.16
N LYS A 432 41.60 -36.99 50.20
CA LYS A 432 42.69 -37.78 49.61
C LYS A 432 44.06 -37.12 49.77
N ALA A 433 44.17 -35.84 49.42
CA ALA A 433 45.43 -35.11 49.41
C ALA A 433 45.19 -33.64 49.79
N GLU A 434 46.21 -33.00 50.37
CA GLU A 434 46.13 -31.58 50.77
C GLU A 434 45.85 -30.68 49.56
N GLY A 435 44.87 -29.80 49.70
CA GLY A 435 44.47 -28.86 48.65
C GLY A 435 43.08 -28.29 48.86
N THR A 436 42.70 -27.35 47.98
CA THR A 436 41.43 -26.64 48.03
C THR A 436 40.73 -26.68 46.66
N ALA A 437 39.43 -26.92 46.66
CA ALA A 437 38.60 -26.92 45.45
C ALA A 437 37.14 -26.59 45.80
N THR A 438 36.34 -26.24 44.79
CA THR A 438 34.93 -25.86 44.95
C THR A 438 34.02 -26.94 44.41
N LEU A 439 33.07 -27.40 45.22
CA LEU A 439 31.94 -28.21 44.78
C LEU A 439 30.80 -27.27 44.36
N LYS A 440 30.52 -27.21 43.05
CA LYS A 440 29.40 -26.45 42.49
C LYS A 440 28.18 -27.35 42.37
N ILE A 441 27.08 -26.95 42.97
CA ILE A 441 25.82 -27.68 43.00
C ILE A 441 24.79 -26.89 42.22
N THR A 442 24.14 -27.51 41.23
CA THR A 442 23.09 -26.89 40.42
C THR A 442 21.76 -27.57 40.72
N ALA A 443 20.77 -26.80 41.17
CA ALA A 443 19.39 -27.23 41.35
C ALA A 443 18.52 -26.74 40.19
N LYS A 444 17.63 -27.61 39.70
CA LYS A 444 16.68 -27.29 38.62
C LYS A 444 15.26 -27.66 39.01
N LYS A 445 14.29 -26.84 38.61
CA LYS A 445 12.86 -27.10 38.79
C LYS A 445 12.08 -26.56 37.60
N THR A 446 11.12 -27.36 37.12
CA THR A 446 10.33 -27.01 35.94
C THR A 446 9.64 -25.65 36.14
N GLY A 447 9.84 -24.73 35.20
CA GLY A 447 9.24 -23.39 35.25
C GLY A 447 9.94 -22.39 36.18
N SER A 448 11.09 -22.74 36.76
CA SER A 448 11.96 -21.85 37.54
C SER A 448 13.34 -21.70 36.86
N GLU A 449 14.05 -20.60 37.14
CA GLU A 449 15.46 -20.47 36.78
C GLU A 449 16.33 -21.38 37.67
N ASP A 450 17.44 -21.90 37.12
CA ASP A 450 18.38 -22.77 37.84
C ASP A 450 19.08 -22.00 38.98
N ILE A 451 19.26 -22.63 40.14
CA ILE A 451 20.05 -22.07 41.27
C ILE A 451 21.37 -22.82 41.39
N VAL A 452 22.46 -22.07 41.51
CA VAL A 452 23.81 -22.61 41.75
C VAL A 452 24.29 -22.25 43.15
N LYS A 453 24.80 -23.24 43.89
CA LYS A 453 25.44 -23.07 45.20
C LYS A 453 26.85 -23.64 45.15
N ASP A 454 27.82 -22.84 45.59
CA ASP A 454 29.21 -23.22 45.67
C ASP A 454 29.57 -23.57 47.12
N ILE A 455 30.23 -24.72 47.33
CA ILE A 455 30.77 -25.17 48.62
C ILE A 455 32.28 -25.26 48.49
N GLU A 456 33.00 -24.51 49.33
CA GLU A 456 34.46 -24.60 49.40
C GLU A 456 34.88 -25.83 50.21
N VAL A 457 35.79 -26.63 49.66
CA VAL A 457 36.30 -27.85 50.29
C VAL A 457 37.80 -27.74 50.48
N ASN A 458 38.26 -27.79 51.73
CA ASN A 458 39.67 -27.72 52.09
C ASN A 458 40.11 -29.03 52.76
N ILE A 459 41.13 -29.66 52.19
CA ILE A 459 41.76 -30.87 52.74
C ILE A 459 43.09 -30.47 53.39
N ASN A 460 43.20 -30.67 54.70
CA ASN A 460 44.38 -30.34 55.49
C ASN A 460 45.35 -31.52 55.60
N ALA A 461 46.65 -31.23 55.82
CA ALA A 461 47.66 -32.26 56.06
C ALA A 461 47.40 -33.06 57.36
N ASN A 462 47.73 -34.37 57.33
CA ASN A 462 47.80 -35.21 58.53
C ASN A 462 49.06 -34.84 59.33
N ILE A 463 48.89 -34.39 60.58
CA ILE A 463 49.99 -34.05 61.51
C ILE A 463 50.36 -35.27 62.35
#